data_AF-A0A662G9F5-F1
#
_entry.id   AF-A0A662G9F5-F1
#
_cell.length_a   1.000
_cell.length_b   1.000
_cell.length_c   1.000
_cell.angle_alpha   90.00
_cell.angle_beta   90.00
_cell.angle_gamma   90.00
#
_symmetry.space_group_name_H-M   'P 1'
#
loop_
_entity.id
_entity.type
_entity.pdbx_description
1 polymer ?
#
loop_
_entity_poly.entity_id
_entity_poly.type
_entity_poly.pdbx_seq_one_letter_code
_entity_poly.pdbx_strand_id
1 'polypeptide(L)'
;MDKYMIIIDANRILSSIDSRIYGQFIEHLGRCIYGGIWVGEDSKISNIKGFRKDVVEYVKAIKPAIVRWPGGNFASGYHFIDGIGPRNKRP
;
A
#
# COMPACT_ATOMS: atom_id res chain seq x y z
N MET A 1 -22.80 31.84 -21.59
CA MET A 1 -21.75 31.20 -20.80
C MET A 1 -22.23 31.17 -19.37
N ASP A 2 -22.35 29.98 -18.80
CA ASP A 2 -22.75 29.85 -17.40
C ASP A 2 -21.62 30.33 -16.48
N LYS A 3 -22.01 31.02 -15.41
CA LYS A 3 -21.09 31.57 -14.42
C LYS A 3 -21.15 30.70 -13.16
N TYR A 4 -20.02 30.15 -12.76
CA TYR A 4 -19.88 29.37 -11.53
C TYR A 4 -19.16 30.19 -10.46
N MET A 5 -19.54 30.01 -9.20
CA MET A 5 -18.99 30.71 -8.04
C MET A 5 -18.69 29.72 -6.91
N ILE A 6 -17.50 29.85 -6.30
CA ILE A 6 -17.08 29.13 -5.09
C ILE A 6 -16.77 30.16 -4.01
N ILE A 7 -17.26 29.95 -2.80
CA ILE A 7 -16.98 30.79 -1.63
C ILE A 7 -16.35 29.90 -0.55
N ILE A 8 -15.27 30.37 0.07
CA ILE A 8 -14.55 29.68 1.15
C ILE A 8 -14.53 30.60 2.38
N ASP A 9 -15.00 30.10 3.51
CA ASP A 9 -14.93 30.76 4.82
C ASP A 9 -14.11 29.90 5.78
N ALA A 10 -12.91 30.38 6.13
CA ALA A 10 -11.97 29.66 6.99
C ALA A 10 -12.44 29.55 8.46
N ASN A 11 -13.41 30.36 8.90
CA ASN A 11 -13.97 30.29 10.25
C ASN A 11 -15.05 29.22 10.38
N ARG A 12 -15.57 28.71 9.25
CA ARG A 12 -16.61 27.67 9.23
C ARG A 12 -15.97 26.28 9.21
N ILE A 13 -15.41 25.89 10.34
CA ILE A 13 -14.77 24.57 10.52
C ILE A 13 -15.86 23.48 10.61
N LEU A 14 -15.81 22.48 9.72
CA LEU A 14 -16.69 21.30 9.79
C LEU A 14 -16.12 20.24 10.74
N SER A 15 -14.89 19.81 10.49
CA SER A 15 -14.18 18.79 11.28
C SER A 15 -12.70 18.76 10.92
N SER A 16 -11.90 18.08 11.75
CA SER A 16 -10.52 17.73 11.39
C SER A 16 -10.49 16.65 10.31
N ILE A 17 -9.57 16.77 9.36
CA ILE A 17 -9.31 15.72 8.38
C ILE A 17 -8.49 14.61 9.04
N ASP A 18 -9.06 13.41 9.14
CA ASP A 18 -8.32 12.24 9.58
C ASP A 18 -7.36 11.79 8.47
N SER A 19 -6.07 11.73 8.74
CA SER A 19 -5.06 11.37 7.74
C SER A 19 -5.27 9.98 7.14
N ARG A 20 -6.02 9.09 7.81
CA ARG A 20 -6.31 7.74 7.33
C ARG A 20 -7.19 7.72 6.07
N ILE A 21 -7.82 8.83 5.69
CA ILE A 21 -8.47 8.94 4.37
C ILE A 21 -7.45 8.89 3.22
N TYR A 22 -6.17 9.18 3.49
CA TYR A 22 -5.05 9.04 2.55
C TYR A 22 -4.39 7.64 2.64
N GLY A 23 -5.12 6.64 3.14
CA GLY A 23 -4.68 5.26 3.21
C GLY A 23 -4.48 4.62 1.83
N GLN A 24 -3.76 3.50 1.81
CA GLN A 24 -3.48 2.70 0.60
C GLN A 24 -3.87 1.23 0.82
N PHE A 25 -3.83 0.44 -0.23
CA PHE A 25 -4.19 -0.98 -0.19
C PHE A 25 -3.25 -1.80 -1.08
N ILE A 26 -2.76 -2.92 -0.54
CA ILE A 26 -1.98 -3.92 -1.27
C ILE A 26 -2.57 -5.32 -1.05
N GLU A 27 -2.52 -6.13 -2.09
CA GLU A 27 -3.09 -7.48 -2.10
C GLU A 27 -2.15 -8.46 -2.79
N HIS A 28 -2.17 -9.73 -2.39
CA HIS A 28 -1.58 -10.81 -3.18
C HIS A 28 -2.37 -11.04 -4.49
N LEU A 29 -2.27 -10.09 -5.41
CA LEU A 29 -2.98 -10.08 -6.69
C LEU A 29 -2.06 -9.58 -7.81
N GLY A 30 -1.97 -10.37 -8.88
CA GLY A 30 -1.14 -10.07 -10.04
C GLY A 30 0.32 -9.76 -9.65
N ARG A 31 0.81 -8.58 -10.04
CA ARG A 31 2.17 -8.11 -9.76
C ARG A 31 2.25 -7.12 -8.60
N CYS A 32 1.24 -7.04 -7.73
CA CYS A 32 1.27 -6.12 -6.59
C CYS A 32 2.39 -6.49 -5.61
N ILE A 33 2.43 -7.76 -5.17
CA ILE A 33 3.48 -8.28 -4.29
C ILE A 33 4.68 -8.75 -5.09
N TYR A 34 4.55 -9.87 -5.81
CA TYR A 34 5.65 -10.49 -6.54
C TYR A 34 5.90 -9.79 -7.89
N GLY A 35 7.11 -9.28 -8.08
CA GLY A 35 7.48 -8.43 -9.22
C GLY A 35 7.09 -6.95 -9.06
N GLY A 36 6.31 -6.62 -8.03
CA GLY A 36 5.96 -5.27 -7.61
C GLY A 36 6.84 -4.82 -6.44
N ILE A 37 6.27 -4.82 -5.23
CA ILE A 37 7.00 -4.41 -4.02
C ILE A 37 8.11 -5.39 -3.63
N TRP A 38 7.95 -6.68 -3.96
CA TRP A 38 8.92 -7.74 -3.67
C TRP A 38 9.51 -8.31 -4.96
N VAL A 39 10.83 -8.25 -5.10
CA VAL A 39 11.57 -8.73 -6.27
C VAL A 39 12.54 -9.87 -5.94
N GLY A 40 12.70 -10.24 -4.67
CA GLY A 40 13.64 -11.26 -4.19
C GLY A 40 15.00 -10.66 -3.81
N GLU A 41 15.68 -11.27 -2.84
CA GLU A 41 16.97 -10.79 -2.31
C GLU A 41 18.08 -10.87 -3.37
N ASP A 42 18.11 -11.95 -4.15
CA ASP A 42 19.07 -12.18 -5.24
C ASP A 42 18.66 -11.54 -6.59
N SER A 43 17.67 -10.65 -6.57
CA SER A 43 17.18 -10.00 -7.78
C SER A 43 18.24 -9.10 -8.42
N LYS A 44 18.29 -9.07 -9.75
CA LYS A 44 19.05 -8.05 -10.51
C LYS A 44 18.47 -6.64 -10.32
N ILE A 45 17.22 -6.53 -9.89
CA ILE A 45 16.58 -5.25 -9.56
C ILE A 45 17.09 -4.79 -8.19
N SER A 46 17.52 -3.53 -8.10
CA SER A 46 18.00 -2.94 -6.85
C SER A 46 16.95 -3.09 -5.73
N ASN A 47 17.36 -3.71 -4.62
CA ASN A 47 16.46 -4.08 -3.54
C ASN A 47 17.08 -3.88 -2.15
N ILE A 48 16.22 -3.78 -1.14
CA ILE A 48 16.56 -3.80 0.28
C ILE A 48 15.89 -5.03 0.88
N LYS A 49 16.67 -6.08 1.18
CA LYS A 49 16.15 -7.36 1.71
C LYS A 49 15.01 -7.94 0.85
N GLY A 50 15.12 -7.84 -0.47
CA GLY A 50 14.12 -8.30 -1.44
C GLY A 50 13.01 -7.31 -1.78
N PHE A 51 12.88 -6.20 -1.03
CA PHE A 51 11.95 -5.12 -1.36
C PHE A 51 12.54 -4.18 -2.40
N ARG A 52 11.78 -3.87 -3.46
CA ARG A 52 12.25 -3.05 -4.57
C ARG A 52 12.57 -1.63 -4.11
N LYS A 53 13.80 -1.18 -4.29
CA LYS A 53 14.32 0.05 -3.67
C LYS A 53 13.59 1.31 -4.15
N ASP A 54 13.35 1.42 -5.44
CA ASP A 54 12.61 2.53 -6.05
C ASP A 54 11.18 2.63 -5.49
N VAL A 55 10.47 1.50 -5.38
CA VAL A 55 9.12 1.44 -4.82
C VAL A 55 9.11 1.87 -3.34
N VAL A 56 10.09 1.44 -2.55
CA VAL A 56 10.21 1.86 -1.14
C VAL A 56 10.36 3.38 -1.02
N GLU A 57 11.18 4.00 -1.87
CA GLU A 57 11.35 5.46 -1.85
C GLU A 57 10.08 6.21 -2.27
N TYR A 58 9.32 5.70 -3.26
CA TYR A 58 8.02 6.29 -3.61
C TYR A 58 7.00 6.16 -2.47
N VAL A 59 6.94 5.01 -1.79
CA VAL A 59 6.04 4.82 -0.64
C VAL A 59 6.39 5.78 0.50
N LYS A 60 7.69 6.02 0.76
CA LYS A 60 8.12 7.04 1.73
C LYS A 60 7.74 8.45 1.32
N ALA A 61 7.75 8.77 0.03
CA ALA A 61 7.37 10.09 -0.46
C ALA A 61 5.87 10.37 -0.30
N ILE A 62 5.01 9.38 -0.57
CA ILE A 62 3.54 9.53 -0.44
C ILE A 62 3.05 9.47 1.02
N LYS A 63 3.84 8.88 1.94
CA LYS A 63 3.55 8.81 3.38
C LYS A 63 2.13 8.31 3.71
N PRO A 64 1.77 7.07 3.31
CA PRO A 64 0.42 6.58 3.53
C PRO A 64 0.19 6.44 5.04
N ALA A 65 -0.92 7.01 5.54
CA ALA A 65 -1.24 6.97 6.97
C ALA A 65 -1.61 5.55 7.45
N ILE A 66 -2.10 4.71 6.52
CA ILE A 66 -2.44 3.31 6.77
C ILE A 66 -2.32 2.53 5.45
N VAL A 67 -1.96 1.25 5.53
CA VAL A 67 -1.95 0.34 4.38
C VAL A 67 -2.74 -0.92 4.74
N ARG A 68 -3.79 -1.22 3.98
CA ARG A 68 -4.54 -2.48 4.11
C ARG A 68 -3.78 -3.63 3.44
N TRP A 69 -3.80 -4.80 4.09
CA TRP A 69 -3.18 -6.07 3.67
C TRP A 69 -3.92 -7.22 4.39
N PRO A 70 -3.94 -8.49 3.91
CA PRO A 70 -3.33 -9.07 2.71
C PRO A 70 -4.18 -9.00 1.46
N GLY A 71 -5.38 -8.41 1.54
CA GLY A 71 -6.27 -8.42 0.40
C GLY A 71 -7.72 -7.98 0.64
N GLY A 72 -8.46 -8.16 -0.43
CA GLY A 72 -9.90 -8.25 -0.55
C GLY A 72 -10.23 -9.71 -0.77
N ASN A 73 -10.44 -10.12 -2.02
CA ASN A 73 -10.84 -11.49 -2.34
C ASN A 73 -9.78 -12.54 -2.00
N PHE A 74 -8.48 -12.21 -2.09
CA PHE A 74 -7.40 -13.12 -1.71
C PHE A 74 -7.52 -13.56 -0.25
N ALA A 75 -7.88 -12.62 0.63
CA ALA A 75 -7.98 -12.90 2.06
C ALA A 75 -9.08 -13.92 2.40
N SER A 76 -10.10 -14.08 1.54
CA SER A 76 -11.22 -14.99 1.77
C SER A 76 -10.83 -16.47 1.82
N GLY A 77 -9.71 -16.86 1.22
CA GLY A 77 -9.20 -18.24 1.20
C GLY A 77 -7.78 -18.38 1.74
N TYR A 78 -7.21 -17.32 2.31
CA TYR A 78 -5.82 -17.30 2.75
C TYR A 78 -5.67 -17.77 4.20
N HIS A 79 -4.90 -18.83 4.43
CA HIS A 79 -4.50 -19.27 5.75
C HIS A 79 -3.20 -18.58 6.15
N PHE A 80 -3.26 -17.64 7.10
CA PHE A 80 -2.09 -16.84 7.48
C PHE A 80 -0.91 -17.66 8.01
N ILE A 81 -1.17 -18.86 8.55
CA ILE A 81 -0.14 -19.79 9.06
C ILE A 81 0.83 -20.19 7.95
N ASP A 82 0.35 -20.26 6.70
CA ASP A 82 1.17 -20.58 5.53
C ASP A 82 2.16 -19.44 5.20
N GLY A 83 1.93 -18.23 5.70
CA GLY A 83 2.79 -17.06 5.48
C GLY A 83 3.92 -16.85 6.50
N ILE A 84 3.99 -17.65 7.57
CA ILE A 84 4.90 -17.43 8.70
C ILE A 84 5.92 -18.58 8.86
N GLY A 85 6.85 -18.47 9.81
CA GLY A 85 7.89 -19.49 10.05
C GLY A 85 9.01 -19.51 8.99
N PRO A 86 9.89 -20.52 9.01
CA PRO A 86 10.99 -20.65 8.05
C PRO A 86 10.49 -20.65 6.60
N ARG A 87 11.05 -19.78 5.74
CA ARG A 87 10.56 -19.61 4.35
C ARG A 87 10.52 -20.93 3.56
N ASN A 88 11.49 -21.82 3.78
CA ASN A 88 11.59 -23.12 3.13
C ASN A 88 10.62 -24.19 3.68
N LYS A 89 9.83 -23.87 4.71
CA LYS A 89 8.80 -24.76 5.30
C LYS A 89 7.38 -24.26 5.06
N ARG A 90 7.22 -23.13 4.37
CA ARG A 90 5.91 -22.61 3.95
C ARG A 90 5.44 -23.42 2.73
N PRO A 91 4.15 -23.77 2.65
CA PRO A 91 3.61 -24.54 1.52
C PRO A 91 3.62 -23.75 0.21
#